data_AF-A0A2J6X999-F1
#
_entry.id   AF-A0A2J6X999-F1
#
_cell.length_a   1.000
_cell.length_b   1.000
_cell.length_c   1.000
_cell.angle_alpha   90.00
_cell.angle_beta   90.00
_cell.angle_gamma   90.00
#
_symmetry.space_group_name_H-M   'P 1'
#
loop_
_entity.id
_entity.type
_entity.pdbx_description
1 polymer ?
#
loop_
_entity_poly.entity_id
_entity_poly.type
_entity_poly.pdbx_seq_one_letter_code
_entity_poly.pdbx_strand_id
1 'polypeptide(L)'
;MLEIKKIYHYTLNINEVKPFETKLKFKHTIFTNFEDAKDTILNKLSLHFGEDKIISVKLRFALQHKMVATFIDDEFVSFCFFADRPFRFSLFKLKEKELYFYDCFTFEKFRGLSSIYAEVKYVIEKYRELGYNTAHVEIEEKNISSQKAFAKLGFKKSHIYCSISIFGIRIIFSKTIS
;
A
#
# COMPACT_ATOMS: atom_id res chain seq x y z
N MET A 1 -25.17 -6.74 12.78
CA MET A 1 -24.78 -6.80 11.34
C MET A 1 -23.62 -7.78 11.23
N LEU A 2 -23.79 -8.86 10.46
CA LEU A 2 -22.73 -9.84 10.17
C LEU A 2 -21.98 -9.37 8.93
N GLU A 3 -20.67 -9.17 9.05
CA GLU A 3 -19.81 -8.87 7.92
C GLU A 3 -18.75 -9.97 7.77
N ILE A 4 -18.66 -10.54 6.56
CA ILE A 4 -17.65 -11.53 6.22
C ILE A 4 -16.78 -10.94 5.11
N LYS A 5 -15.48 -10.80 5.40
CA LYS A 5 -14.47 -10.36 4.43
C LYS A 5 -13.46 -11.46 4.19
N LYS A 6 -13.12 -11.68 2.92
CA LYS A 6 -11.99 -12.51 2.53
C LYS A 6 -10.89 -11.60 2.02
N ILE A 7 -9.71 -11.71 2.61
CA ILE A 7 -8.55 -10.86 2.38
C ILE A 7 -7.41 -11.76 1.95
N TYR A 8 -6.75 -11.39 0.85
CA TYR A 8 -5.61 -12.12 0.32
C TYR A 8 -4.32 -11.43 0.76
N HIS A 9 -3.46 -12.20 1.41
CA HIS A 9 -2.10 -11.77 1.71
C HIS A 9 -1.21 -12.11 0.52
N TYR A 10 -0.48 -11.11 0.05
CA TYR A 10 0.50 -11.27 -0.99
C TYR A 10 1.89 -10.95 -0.46
N THR A 11 2.86 -11.71 -0.94
CA THR A 11 4.28 -11.56 -0.60
C THR A 11 5.10 -11.46 -1.88
N LEU A 12 6.15 -10.65 -1.84
CA LEU A 12 7.14 -10.52 -2.89
C LEU A 12 8.54 -10.59 -2.29
N ASN A 13 9.40 -11.46 -2.83
CA ASN A 13 10.85 -11.33 -2.66
C ASN A 13 11.29 -10.12 -3.48
N ILE A 14 11.87 -9.10 -2.84
CA ILE A 14 12.18 -7.84 -3.52
C ILE A 14 13.25 -7.96 -4.60
N ASN A 15 14.02 -9.05 -4.60
CA ASN A 15 14.99 -9.36 -5.65
C ASN A 15 14.33 -9.96 -6.90
N GLU A 16 13.05 -10.35 -6.80
CA GLU A 16 12.24 -10.95 -7.87
C GLU A 16 11.19 -9.98 -8.43
N VAL A 17 11.36 -8.67 -8.21
CA VAL A 17 10.46 -7.65 -8.78
C VAL A 17 10.46 -7.78 -10.29
N LYS A 18 9.28 -7.99 -10.88
CA LYS A 18 9.15 -8.09 -12.33
C LYS A 18 9.40 -6.73 -12.98
N PRO A 19 10.16 -6.67 -14.09
CA PRO A 19 10.30 -5.45 -14.85
C PRO A 19 8.95 -5.04 -15.44
N PHE A 20 8.75 -3.74 -15.58
CA PHE A 20 7.67 -3.19 -16.37
C PHE A 20 8.17 -1.90 -17.02
N GLU A 21 7.61 -1.59 -18.18
CA GLU A 21 7.91 -0.37 -18.92
C GLU A 21 6.74 0.60 -18.82
N THR A 22 7.07 1.89 -18.76
CA THR A 22 6.11 2.99 -18.82
C THR A 22 6.59 3.98 -19.87
N LYS A 23 5.65 4.52 -20.64
CA LYS A 23 5.90 5.64 -21.56
C LYS A 23 5.89 7.00 -20.87
N LEU A 24 5.43 7.04 -19.62
CA LEU A 24 5.33 8.24 -18.79
C LEU A 24 6.49 8.32 -17.81
N LYS A 25 6.96 9.55 -17.58
CA LYS A 25 7.92 9.86 -16.53
C LYS A 25 7.17 10.12 -15.23
N PHE A 26 7.48 9.33 -14.21
CA PHE A 26 6.96 9.52 -12.86
C PHE A 26 8.01 10.17 -11.98
N LYS A 27 7.59 11.12 -11.16
CA LYS A 27 8.36 11.65 -10.04
C LYS A 27 7.76 11.08 -8.75
N HIS A 28 8.61 10.58 -7.86
CA HIS A 28 8.19 9.98 -6.60
C HIS A 28 8.84 10.69 -5.42
N THR A 29 8.06 10.89 -4.36
CA THR A 29 8.54 11.45 -3.09
C THR A 29 8.04 10.56 -1.95
N ILE A 30 8.93 10.23 -1.01
CA ILE A 30 8.56 9.55 0.24
C ILE A 30 8.48 10.58 1.34
N PHE A 31 7.31 10.70 1.95
CA PHE A 31 7.06 11.50 3.13
C PHE A 31 7.18 10.62 4.37
N THR A 32 7.89 11.13 5.38
CA THR A 32 8.14 10.41 6.63
C THR A 32 7.37 11.00 7.81
N ASN A 33 6.85 12.22 7.65
CA ASN A 33 6.03 12.89 8.64
C ASN A 33 4.91 13.70 7.96
N PHE A 34 3.97 14.18 8.78
CA PHE A 34 2.78 14.89 8.31
C PHE A 34 3.09 16.30 7.77
N GLU A 35 4.03 17.02 8.37
CA GLU A 35 4.36 18.39 7.97
C GLU A 35 5.03 18.42 6.58
N ASP A 36 5.89 17.45 6.27
CA ASP A 36 6.50 17.33 4.94
C ASP A 36 5.44 17.13 3.83
N ALA A 37 4.32 16.48 4.15
CA ALA A 37 3.26 16.18 3.19
C ALA A 37 2.27 17.34 2.98
N LYS A 38 2.30 18.35 3.86
CA LYS A 38 1.21 19.31 4.10
C LYS A 38 0.86 20.16 2.90
N ASP A 39 1.86 20.76 2.26
CA ASP A 39 1.60 21.79 1.25
C ASP A 39 1.33 21.20 -0.14
N THR A 40 1.89 20.02 -0.44
CA THR A 40 1.78 19.42 -1.78
C THR A 40 0.59 18.46 -1.93
N ILE A 41 0.20 17.76 -0.86
CA ILE A 41 -0.68 16.58 -0.96
C ILE A 41 -1.96 16.74 -0.15
N LEU A 42 -1.88 17.28 1.07
CA LEU A 42 -3.02 17.25 1.98
C LEU A 42 -4.23 18.04 1.48
N ASN A 43 -4.02 19.18 0.83
CA ASN A 43 -5.12 19.95 0.25
C ASN A 43 -5.92 19.13 -0.78
N LYS A 44 -5.23 18.37 -1.64
CA LYS A 44 -5.88 17.51 -2.63
C LYS A 44 -6.54 16.29 -2.00
N LEU A 45 -5.97 15.76 -0.92
CA LEU A 45 -6.59 14.68 -0.15
C LEU A 45 -7.85 15.15 0.59
N SER A 46 -7.82 16.30 1.25
CA SER A 46 -9.00 16.88 1.94
C SER A 46 -10.10 17.18 0.93
N LEU A 47 -9.77 17.81 -0.20
CA LEU A 47 -10.76 18.09 -1.25
C LEU A 47 -11.44 16.82 -1.79
N HIS A 48 -10.69 15.72 -1.93
CA HIS A 48 -11.22 14.50 -2.55
C HIS A 48 -11.89 13.53 -1.56
N PHE A 49 -11.40 13.46 -0.32
CA PHE A 49 -11.84 12.47 0.67
C PHE A 49 -12.45 13.06 1.94
N GLY A 50 -12.39 14.38 2.11
CA GLY A 50 -12.79 15.07 3.33
C GLY A 50 -11.75 15.01 4.46
N GLU A 51 -12.09 15.66 5.56
CA GLU A 51 -11.23 15.81 6.74
C GLU A 51 -10.90 14.48 7.44
N ASP A 52 -11.80 13.48 7.38
CA ASP A 52 -11.56 12.15 7.95
C ASP A 52 -10.29 11.49 7.38
N LYS A 53 -9.99 11.75 6.10
CA LYS A 53 -8.78 11.23 5.47
C LYS A 53 -7.54 11.92 6.02
N ILE A 54 -7.60 13.20 6.33
CA ILE A 54 -6.48 13.94 6.94
C ILE A 54 -6.19 13.41 8.33
N ILE A 55 -7.22 13.13 9.12
CA ILE A 55 -7.10 12.49 10.44
C ILE A 55 -6.43 11.12 10.30
N SER A 56 -6.86 10.31 9.33
CA SER A 56 -6.24 9.00 9.04
C SER A 56 -4.77 9.13 8.67
N VAL A 57 -4.42 10.08 7.78
CA VAL A 57 -3.04 10.36 7.36
C VAL A 57 -2.17 10.75 8.56
N LYS A 58 -2.66 11.66 9.41
CA LYS A 58 -1.98 12.09 10.64
C LYS A 58 -1.73 10.90 11.58
N LEU A 59 -2.72 10.03 11.75
CA LEU A 59 -2.57 8.81 12.57
C LEU A 59 -1.51 7.86 11.98
N ARG A 60 -1.47 7.67 10.66
CA ARG A 60 -0.44 6.82 10.02
C ARG A 60 0.98 7.35 10.27
N PHE A 61 1.18 8.66 10.14
CA PHE A 61 2.48 9.28 10.44
C PHE A 61 2.81 9.24 11.93
N ALA A 62 1.84 9.36 12.84
CA ALA A 62 2.06 9.18 14.27
C ALA A 62 2.51 7.74 14.61
N LEU A 63 2.02 6.74 13.85
CA LEU A 63 2.52 5.37 13.86
C LEU A 63 3.84 5.20 13.10
N GLN A 64 4.51 6.29 12.73
CA GLN A 64 5.74 6.38 11.91
C GLN A 64 5.71 5.46 10.68
N HIS A 65 4.52 5.32 10.08
CA HIS A 65 4.41 4.79 8.73
C HIS A 65 4.70 5.92 7.74
N LYS A 66 5.04 5.54 6.52
CA LYS A 66 5.49 6.45 5.47
C LYS A 66 4.47 6.49 4.35
N MET A 67 4.51 7.55 3.55
CA MET A 67 3.68 7.69 2.36
C MET A 67 4.59 7.91 1.16
N VAL A 68 4.46 7.08 0.13
CA VAL A 68 4.98 7.42 -1.20
C VAL A 68 3.90 8.15 -1.97
N ALA A 69 4.26 9.24 -2.62
CA ALA A 69 3.40 9.97 -3.53
C ALA A 69 4.04 10.01 -4.91
N THR A 70 3.19 10.00 -5.93
CA THR A 70 3.60 10.01 -7.33
C THR A 70 3.04 11.24 -8.02
N PHE A 71 3.85 11.78 -8.92
CA PHE A 71 3.56 12.97 -9.71
C PHE A 71 3.81 12.70 -11.20
N ILE A 72 2.97 13.28 -12.05
CA ILE A 72 3.13 13.35 -13.51
C ILE A 72 3.02 14.83 -13.86
N ASP A 73 4.05 15.38 -14.52
CA ASP A 73 4.13 16.81 -14.84
C ASP A 73 3.84 17.71 -13.60
N ASP A 74 4.46 17.35 -12.48
CA ASP A 74 4.29 17.92 -11.13
C ASP A 74 2.85 17.89 -10.56
N GLU A 75 1.89 17.25 -11.25
CA GLU A 75 0.57 16.99 -10.70
C GLU A 75 0.56 15.73 -9.82
N PHE A 76 0.06 15.84 -8.58
CA PHE A 76 -0.12 14.70 -7.68
C PHE A 76 -1.17 13.70 -8.21
N VAL A 77 -0.77 12.44 -8.49
CA VAL A 77 -1.60 11.45 -9.19
C VAL A 77 -2.00 10.23 -8.35
N SER A 78 -1.15 9.82 -7.43
CA SER A 78 -1.37 8.64 -6.59
C SER A 78 -0.55 8.72 -5.32
N PHE A 79 -0.99 7.99 -4.31
CA PHE A 79 -0.21 7.73 -3.12
C PHE A 79 -0.39 6.30 -2.67
N CYS A 80 0.59 5.79 -1.94
CA CYS A 80 0.44 4.60 -1.15
C CYS A 80 1.13 4.75 0.21
N PHE A 81 0.49 4.27 1.26
CA PHE A 81 1.15 4.16 2.55
C PHE A 81 1.96 2.87 2.63
N PHE A 82 3.06 2.92 3.39
CA PHE A 82 3.81 1.73 3.71
C PHE A 82 4.43 1.79 5.10
N ALA A 83 4.58 0.63 5.72
CA ALA A 83 5.36 0.42 6.92
C ALA A 83 6.65 -0.32 6.57
N ASP A 84 7.74 0.05 7.22
CA ASP A 84 9.09 -0.47 6.98
C ASP A 84 9.79 -0.90 8.28
N ARG A 85 9.02 -1.06 9.36
CA ARG A 85 9.49 -1.38 10.70
C ARG A 85 8.55 -2.35 11.39
N PRO A 86 9.03 -3.14 12.36
CA PRO A 86 8.20 -4.13 13.02
C PRO A 86 6.90 -3.55 13.58
N PHE A 87 5.76 -4.09 13.13
CA PHE A 87 4.45 -3.63 13.53
C PHE A 87 3.45 -4.79 13.52
N ARG A 88 2.54 -4.82 14.51
CA ARG A 88 1.50 -5.85 14.59
C ARG A 88 0.21 -5.31 13.98
N PHE A 89 -0.06 -5.70 12.74
CA PHE A 89 -1.34 -5.45 12.09
C PHE A 89 -2.40 -6.45 12.58
N SER A 90 -3.67 -6.20 12.24
CA SER A 90 -4.76 -7.08 12.68
C SER A 90 -4.67 -8.50 12.15
N LEU A 91 -4.02 -8.71 10.99
CA LEU A 91 -3.99 -9.97 10.26
C LEU A 91 -2.62 -10.66 10.30
N PHE A 92 -1.54 -9.88 10.39
CA PHE A 92 -0.18 -10.39 10.41
C PHE A 92 0.77 -9.47 11.19
N LYS A 93 1.98 -9.94 11.45
CA LYS A 93 3.06 -9.17 12.06
C LYS A 93 4.14 -8.90 11.02
N LEU A 94 4.44 -7.62 10.78
CA LEU A 94 5.57 -7.20 9.97
C LEU A 94 6.86 -7.38 10.77
N LYS A 95 7.88 -8.00 10.17
CA LYS A 95 9.19 -8.22 10.79
C LYS A 95 10.20 -7.16 10.36
N GLU A 96 11.39 -7.26 10.93
CA GLU A 96 12.52 -6.42 10.52
C GLU A 96 12.90 -6.71 9.06
N LYS A 97 13.34 -5.69 8.32
CA LYS A 97 13.71 -5.78 6.90
C LYS A 97 12.59 -6.25 5.96
N GLU A 98 11.34 -6.09 6.39
CA GLU A 98 10.13 -6.30 5.57
C GLU A 98 9.40 -4.98 5.32
N LEU A 99 8.73 -4.89 4.17
CA LEU A 99 7.84 -3.78 3.80
C LEU A 99 6.38 -4.24 3.82
N TYR A 100 5.46 -3.35 4.18
CA TYR A 100 4.04 -3.58 4.01
C TYR A 100 3.38 -2.38 3.36
N PHE A 101 2.78 -2.58 2.19
CA PHE A 101 2.04 -1.56 1.45
C PHE A 101 0.55 -1.65 1.79
N TYR A 102 -0.09 -0.50 2.00
CA TYR A 102 -1.52 -0.42 2.30
C TYR A 102 -2.09 0.96 1.95
N ASP A 103 -3.42 1.07 1.89
CA ASP A 103 -4.13 2.31 1.54
C ASP A 103 -3.61 2.97 0.24
N CYS A 104 -3.25 2.18 -0.77
CA CYS A 104 -2.82 2.71 -2.07
C CYS A 104 -4.01 3.23 -2.88
N PHE A 105 -3.87 4.40 -3.51
CA PHE A 105 -4.91 5.06 -4.27
C PHE A 105 -4.36 5.83 -5.47
N THR A 106 -5.08 5.79 -6.58
CA THR A 106 -4.83 6.62 -7.77
C THR A 106 -6.11 7.35 -8.16
N PHE A 107 -6.01 8.66 -8.36
CA PHE A 107 -7.15 9.47 -8.80
C PHE A 107 -7.66 8.97 -10.14
N GLU A 108 -8.98 9.02 -10.33
CA GLU A 108 -9.66 8.35 -11.45
C GLU A 108 -9.10 8.73 -12.82
N LYS A 109 -8.82 10.02 -13.05
CA LYS A 109 -8.24 10.52 -14.31
C LYS A 109 -6.83 9.99 -14.64
N PHE A 110 -6.14 9.38 -13.66
CA PHE A 110 -4.79 8.83 -13.82
C PHE A 110 -4.75 7.31 -13.75
N ARG A 111 -5.91 6.64 -13.60
CA ARG A 111 -5.96 5.18 -13.59
C ARG A 111 -5.56 4.62 -14.95
N GLY A 112 -4.94 3.44 -14.94
CA GLY A 112 -4.43 2.80 -16.16
C GLY A 112 -3.06 3.33 -16.63
N LEU A 113 -2.55 4.41 -16.04
CA LEU A 113 -1.24 4.98 -16.40
C LEU A 113 -0.06 4.25 -15.75
N SER A 114 -0.32 3.28 -14.89
CA SER A 114 0.69 2.51 -14.16
C SER A 114 1.37 3.21 -12.97
N SER A 115 0.75 4.25 -12.42
CA SER A 115 1.24 5.00 -11.24
C SER A 115 1.51 4.10 -10.01
N ILE A 116 0.59 3.20 -9.64
CA ILE A 116 0.76 2.28 -8.50
C ILE A 116 1.99 1.37 -8.69
N TYR A 117 2.25 0.92 -9.92
CA TYR A 117 3.39 0.05 -10.20
C TYR A 117 4.69 0.81 -10.02
N ALA A 118 4.75 2.04 -10.54
CA ALA A 118 5.90 2.92 -10.42
C ALA A 118 6.19 3.28 -8.96
N GLU A 119 5.18 3.63 -8.18
CA GLU A 119 5.37 4.05 -6.79
C GLU A 119 5.80 2.90 -5.87
N VAL A 120 5.20 1.71 -6.02
CA VAL A 120 5.59 0.53 -5.25
C VAL A 120 6.97 0.06 -5.64
N LYS A 121 7.28 0.02 -6.95
CA LYS A 121 8.63 -0.34 -7.44
C LYS A 121 9.68 0.63 -6.91
N TYR A 122 9.42 1.93 -6.95
CA TYR A 122 10.33 2.96 -6.43
C TYR A 122 10.67 2.74 -4.95
N VAL A 123 9.66 2.44 -4.11
CA VAL A 123 9.89 2.12 -2.70
C VAL A 123 10.71 0.85 -2.58
N ILE A 124 10.35 -0.22 -3.30
CA ILE A 124 11.08 -1.49 -3.23
C ILE A 124 12.55 -1.31 -3.62
N GLU A 125 12.85 -0.59 -4.69
CA GLU A 125 14.23 -0.36 -5.16
C GLU A 125 15.06 0.38 -4.11
N LYS A 126 14.52 1.46 -3.52
CA LYS A 126 15.20 2.19 -2.44
C LYS A 126 15.46 1.32 -1.22
N TYR A 127 14.49 0.51 -0.80
CA TYR A 127 14.63 -0.30 0.41
C TYR A 127 15.44 -1.57 0.18
N ARG A 128 15.53 -2.05 -1.06
CA ARG A 128 16.46 -3.11 -1.45
C ARG A 128 17.91 -2.72 -1.17
N GLU A 129 18.29 -1.49 -1.49
CA GLU A 129 19.62 -0.96 -1.19
C GLU A 129 19.90 -0.88 0.32
N LEU A 130 18.85 -0.80 1.15
CA LEU A 130 18.92 -0.79 2.61
C LEU A 130 18.87 -2.20 3.23
N GLY A 131 18.95 -3.25 2.40
CA GLY A 131 18.98 -4.64 2.84
C GLY A 131 17.63 -5.22 3.26
N TYR A 132 16.52 -4.60 2.83
CA TYR A 132 15.21 -5.24 2.95
C TYR A 132 15.18 -6.48 2.04
N ASN A 133 14.25 -7.41 2.27
CA ASN A 133 14.19 -8.64 1.47
C ASN A 133 12.77 -9.03 1.03
N THR A 134 11.75 -8.59 1.76
CA THR A 134 10.37 -9.02 1.54
C THR A 134 9.44 -7.83 1.56
N ALA A 135 8.45 -7.85 0.67
CA ALA A 135 7.34 -6.90 0.66
C ALA A 135 6.00 -7.62 0.76
N HIS A 136 5.05 -7.00 1.47
CA HIS A 136 3.73 -7.53 1.74
C HIS A 136 2.63 -6.56 1.30
N VAL A 137 1.46 -7.09 0.94
CA VAL A 137 0.23 -6.32 0.76
C VAL A 137 -0.97 -7.21 1.04
N GLU A 138 -2.02 -6.62 1.61
CA GLU A 138 -3.30 -7.29 1.85
C GLU A 138 -4.38 -6.67 0.98
N ILE A 139 -5.11 -7.51 0.24
CA ILE A 139 -6.08 -7.04 -0.74
C ILE A 139 -7.38 -7.83 -0.56
N GLU A 140 -8.51 -7.14 -0.40
CA GLU A 140 -9.83 -7.79 -0.35
C GLU A 140 -10.10 -8.59 -1.64
N GLU A 141 -10.75 -9.75 -1.50
CA GLU A 141 -11.06 -10.66 -2.61
C GLU A 141 -11.79 -9.97 -3.77
N LYS A 142 -12.65 -8.99 -3.45
CA LYS A 142 -13.44 -8.25 -4.44
C LYS A 142 -12.63 -7.21 -5.21
N ASN A 143 -11.45 -6.80 -4.72
CA ASN A 143 -10.62 -5.77 -5.35
C ASN A 143 -9.70 -6.38 -6.41
N ILE A 144 -10.30 -6.86 -7.51
CA ILE A 144 -9.60 -7.54 -8.61
C ILE A 144 -8.55 -6.64 -9.26
N SER A 145 -8.82 -5.35 -9.38
CA SER A 145 -7.89 -4.38 -9.99
C SER A 145 -6.58 -4.29 -9.22
N SER A 146 -6.64 -4.19 -7.89
CA SER A 146 -5.43 -4.14 -7.05
C SER A 146 -4.71 -5.49 -7.04
N GLN A 147 -5.44 -6.62 -7.00
CA GLN A 147 -4.83 -7.94 -7.10
C GLN A 147 -4.03 -8.10 -8.39
N LYS A 148 -4.59 -7.68 -9.53
CA LYS A 148 -3.88 -7.67 -10.82
C LYS A 148 -2.68 -6.73 -10.81
N ALA A 149 -2.80 -5.57 -10.15
CA ALA A 149 -1.72 -4.59 -10.08
C ALA A 149 -0.50 -5.16 -9.35
N PHE A 150 -0.68 -5.68 -8.14
CA PHE A 150 0.42 -6.25 -7.38
C PHE A 150 0.97 -7.54 -8.01
N ALA A 151 0.11 -8.38 -8.60
CA ALA A 151 0.57 -9.60 -9.30
C ALA A 151 1.52 -9.29 -10.48
N LYS A 152 1.32 -8.18 -11.20
CA LYS A 152 2.23 -7.76 -12.28
C LYS A 152 3.62 -7.37 -11.76
N LEU A 153 3.73 -6.83 -10.55
CA LEU A 153 5.02 -6.56 -9.90
C LEU A 153 5.73 -7.82 -9.41
N GLY A 154 5.05 -8.97 -9.43
CA GLY A 154 5.60 -10.26 -8.99
C GLY A 154 5.09 -10.72 -7.62
N PHE A 155 4.19 -9.97 -6.97
CA PHE A 155 3.59 -10.40 -5.71
C PHE A 155 2.80 -11.70 -5.90
N LYS A 156 3.06 -12.69 -5.03
CA LYS A 156 2.40 -13.99 -5.03
C LYS A 156 1.50 -14.10 -3.81
N LYS A 157 0.30 -14.64 -3.99
CA LYS A 157 -0.62 -14.88 -2.90
C LYS A 157 -0.05 -15.96 -1.98
N SER A 158 0.10 -15.67 -0.69
CA SER A 158 0.67 -16.61 0.29
C SER A 158 -0.34 -17.06 1.34
N HIS A 159 -1.31 -16.20 1.69
CA HIS A 159 -2.35 -16.54 2.67
C HIS A 159 -3.71 -16.00 2.24
N ILE A 160 -4.76 -16.62 2.80
CA ILE A 160 -6.14 -16.15 2.75
C ILE A 160 -6.60 -15.96 4.19
N TYR A 161 -7.02 -14.75 4.52
CA TYR A 161 -7.68 -14.42 5.78
C TYR A 161 -9.18 -14.30 5.58
N CYS A 162 -9.97 -15.03 6.37
CA CYS A 162 -11.41 -14.85 6.47
C CYS A 162 -11.72 -14.12 7.78
N SER A 163 -12.15 -12.87 7.69
CA SER A 163 -12.52 -12.03 8.81
C SER A 163 -14.04 -12.02 8.96
N ILE A 164 -14.55 -12.50 10.09
CA ILE A 164 -15.96 -12.46 10.44
C ILE A 164 -16.14 -11.45 11.58
N SER A 165 -16.98 -10.45 11.37
CA SER A 165 -17.31 -9.42 12.36
C SER A 165 -18.77 -9.57 12.80
N ILE A 166 -18.99 -9.84 14.09
CA ILE A 166 -20.32 -10.02 14.70
C ILE A 166 -20.32 -9.30 16.06
N PHE A 167 -21.26 -8.37 16.28
CA PHE A 167 -21.43 -7.63 17.55
C PHE A 167 -20.13 -7.03 18.13
N GLY A 168 -19.26 -6.48 17.26
CA GLY A 168 -17.97 -5.90 17.67
C GLY A 168 -16.85 -6.92 17.90
N ILE A 169 -17.16 -8.21 17.92
CA ILE A 169 -16.17 -9.29 17.96
C ILE A 169 -15.71 -9.57 16.53
N ARG A 170 -14.40 -9.52 16.33
CA ARG A 170 -13.75 -9.86 15.06
C ARG A 170 -12.99 -11.18 15.20
N ILE A 171 -13.42 -12.20 14.46
CA ILE A 171 -12.76 -13.50 14.40
C ILE A 171 -12.04 -13.60 13.05
N ILE A 172 -10.76 -13.97 13.08
CA ILE A 172 -9.92 -14.08 11.88
C ILE A 172 -9.45 -15.53 11.75
N PHE A 173 -9.80 -16.15 10.63
CA PHE A 173 -9.27 -17.44 10.22
C PHE A 173 -8.22 -17.23 9.14
N SER A 174 -7.16 -18.02 9.16
CA SER A 174 -6.08 -17.94 8.17
C SER A 174 -5.84 -19.29 7.52
N LYS A 175 -5.64 -19.30 6.21
CA LYS A 175 -5.23 -20.47 5.43
C LYS A 175 -4.01 -20.11 4.59
N THR A 176 -2.92 -20.86 4.75
CA THR A 176 -1.74 -20.76 3.88
C THR A 176 -2.05 -21.35 2.51
N ILE A 177 -1.51 -20.74 1.47
CA ILE A 177 -1.57 -21.24 0.11
C ILE A 177 -0.23 -21.90 -0.19
N SER A 178 -0.28 -23.20 -0.45
CA SER A 178 0.81 -24.02 -0.98
C SER A 178 1.04 -23.73 -2.46
#